data_AF-A0A2T3J7P3-F1
#
_entry.id   AF-A0A2T3J7P3-F1
#
_cell.length_a   1.000
_cell.length_b   1.000
_cell.length_c   1.000
_cell.angle_alpha   90.00
_cell.angle_beta   90.00
_cell.angle_gamma   90.00
#
_symmetry.space_group_name_H-M   'P 1'
#
loop_
_entity.id
_entity.type
_entity.pdbx_description
1 polymer ?
#
loop_
_entity_poly.entity_id
_entity_poly.type
_entity_poly.pdbx_seq_one_letter_code
_entity_poly.pdbx_strand_id
1 'polypeptide(L)'
;MKNMKLATLTLVLSTFSSASYAIVDGTSINWADHDNIVNSSCTGLVIGGDFILTAAHCTDIQEPVNFSDGSVIEITKRVNHPDYAALGLADVAIFTLTDIPNVEHIDFLNPRDLVTDEDVKTYGFGGTGNDLHYATLRADSATDSANNGAPYPNVTLRNIGLGYLIGGDSGGTGLDNNGFVITLNNGVNGNINIATVLKVAKDFITSTVNGWHYPTIVKTTSGNTQVVKIQSLHTSPTDILNTINTTGDASIDTAGITCASPSGVVSSPSAVNPYDVCSLPLTSNGDEGRIVLGNDAVITVNKKAEVKPDPKPQPDNGGGGGGGSLGWTALFGLLFAGFVRRTR
;
A
#
# COMPACT_ATOMS: atom_id res chain seq x y z
N MET A 1 32.10 -66.03 -8.12
CA MET A 1 32.38 -64.90 -7.20
C MET A 1 31.74 -63.65 -7.81
N LYS A 2 31.12 -62.84 -6.95
CA LYS A 2 29.98 -61.94 -7.25
C LYS A 2 30.36 -60.71 -8.10
N ASN A 3 29.44 -60.35 -8.98
CA ASN A 3 29.43 -59.13 -9.79
C ASN A 3 29.45 -57.88 -8.91
N MET A 4 30.41 -56.97 -9.14
CA MET A 4 30.43 -55.64 -8.52
C MET A 4 29.79 -54.65 -9.50
N LYS A 5 28.52 -54.31 -9.27
CA LYS A 5 27.81 -53.29 -10.02
C LYS A 5 28.21 -51.91 -9.50
N LEU A 6 28.59 -51.06 -10.44
CA LEU A 6 28.86 -49.64 -10.32
C LEU A 6 27.63 -48.92 -9.72
N ALA A 7 27.78 -48.35 -8.53
CA ALA A 7 26.78 -47.48 -7.94
C ALA A 7 27.21 -46.03 -8.17
N THR A 8 26.61 -45.42 -9.19
CA THR A 8 26.74 -43.99 -9.48
C THR A 8 25.94 -43.23 -8.42
N LEU A 9 26.64 -42.54 -7.51
CA LEU A 9 26.03 -41.67 -6.50
C LEU A 9 25.69 -40.33 -7.17
N THR A 10 24.46 -40.20 -7.63
CA THR A 10 23.92 -38.93 -8.15
C THR A 10 23.58 -38.03 -6.97
N LEU A 11 24.45 -37.06 -6.67
CA LEU A 11 24.21 -36.02 -5.67
C LEU A 11 23.19 -35.03 -6.25
N VAL A 12 21.92 -35.19 -5.88
CA VAL A 12 20.86 -34.21 -6.18
C VAL A 12 21.06 -33.01 -5.25
N LEU A 13 21.75 -31.97 -5.75
CA LEU A 13 21.72 -30.65 -5.13
C LEU A 13 20.31 -30.07 -5.37
N SER A 14 19.40 -30.31 -4.43
CA SER A 14 18.17 -29.53 -4.31
C SER A 14 18.57 -28.12 -3.87
N THR A 15 18.71 -27.23 -4.85
CA THR A 15 18.69 -25.79 -4.63
C THR A 15 17.30 -25.43 -4.11
N PHE A 16 17.09 -25.53 -2.80
CA PHE A 16 16.03 -24.77 -2.16
C PHE A 16 16.44 -23.31 -2.30
N SER A 17 15.88 -22.62 -3.30
CA SER A 17 15.82 -21.17 -3.28
C SER A 17 15.13 -20.82 -1.98
N SER A 18 15.86 -20.24 -1.03
CA SER A 18 15.25 -19.57 0.10
C SER A 18 14.29 -18.55 -0.49
N ALA A 19 12.99 -18.82 -0.42
CA ALA A 19 12.03 -17.72 -0.53
C ALA A 19 12.42 -16.78 0.61
N SER A 20 12.93 -15.60 0.28
CA SER A 20 12.99 -14.54 1.27
C SER A 20 11.53 -14.29 1.66
N TYR A 21 11.20 -14.49 2.94
CA TYR A 21 9.83 -14.37 3.43
C TYR A 21 9.59 -12.92 3.89
N ALA A 22 8.51 -12.28 3.43
CA ALA A 22 8.00 -11.05 4.02
C ALA A 22 7.29 -11.40 5.27
N ILE A 23 7.72 -10.74 6.33
CA ILE A 23 7.38 -11.12 7.69
C ILE A 23 7.61 -12.63 7.87
N VAL A 24 8.81 -13.02 8.28
CA VAL A 24 9.15 -14.45 8.43
C VAL A 24 8.21 -15.09 9.46
N ASP A 25 7.70 -16.28 9.14
CA ASP A 25 6.66 -16.99 9.90
C ASP A 25 5.34 -16.19 10.06
N GLY A 26 5.14 -15.18 9.21
CA GLY A 26 3.91 -14.39 9.11
C GLY A 26 2.81 -15.10 8.32
N THR A 27 1.66 -14.43 8.23
CA THR A 27 0.51 -14.91 7.47
C THR A 27 0.43 -14.18 6.14
N SER A 28 0.50 -14.92 5.03
CA SER A 28 0.23 -14.39 3.69
C SER A 28 -1.23 -14.00 3.55
N ILE A 29 -1.48 -12.87 2.89
CA ILE A 29 -2.81 -12.36 2.59
C ILE A 29 -2.91 -11.95 1.13
N ASN A 30 -4.14 -11.91 0.61
CA ASN A 30 -4.39 -11.43 -0.73
C ASN A 30 -4.20 -9.91 -0.76
N TRP A 31 -3.18 -9.44 -1.47
CA TRP A 31 -2.88 -8.01 -1.57
C TRP A 31 -4.01 -7.21 -2.22
N ALA A 32 -4.82 -7.81 -3.11
CA ALA A 32 -5.96 -7.12 -3.71
C ALA A 32 -7.04 -6.73 -2.68
N ASP A 33 -7.08 -7.38 -1.51
CA ASP A 33 -8.00 -7.02 -0.42
C ASP A 33 -7.44 -5.89 0.48
N HIS A 34 -6.22 -5.41 0.17
CA HIS A 34 -5.47 -4.36 0.87
C HIS A 34 -4.82 -3.42 -0.15
N ASP A 35 -5.62 -2.93 -1.11
CA ASP A 35 -5.19 -2.15 -2.27
C ASP A 35 -4.64 -0.75 -1.94
N ASN A 36 -4.80 -0.31 -0.69
CA ASN A 36 -4.13 0.87 -0.12
C ASN A 36 -2.70 0.62 0.38
N ILE A 37 -2.26 -0.64 0.54
CA ILE A 37 -0.88 -0.94 0.96
C ILE A 37 -0.03 -1.09 -0.31
N VAL A 38 1.15 -0.47 -0.34
CA VAL A 38 1.99 -0.39 -1.56
C VAL A 38 3.40 -0.92 -1.36
N ASN A 39 4.00 -1.39 -2.45
CA ASN A 39 5.37 -1.92 -2.46
C ASN A 39 6.31 -1.02 -3.29
N SER A 40 7.43 -0.63 -2.70
CA SER A 40 8.44 0.24 -3.33
C SER A 40 9.87 -0.09 -2.88
N SER A 41 10.18 -1.37 -2.60
CA SER A 41 11.37 -1.82 -1.83
C SER A 41 11.29 -1.51 -0.32
N CYS A 42 10.38 -0.62 0.06
CA CYS A 42 9.75 -0.51 1.37
C CYS A 42 8.24 -0.79 1.24
N THR A 43 7.55 -0.83 2.37
CA THR A 43 6.09 -0.86 2.43
C THR A 43 5.55 0.55 2.72
N GLY A 44 4.39 0.90 2.17
CA GLY A 44 3.72 2.16 2.44
C GLY A 44 2.20 2.04 2.45
N LEU A 45 1.53 3.10 2.89
CA LEU A 45 0.08 3.19 2.97
C LEU A 45 -0.42 4.40 2.19
N VAL A 46 -1.38 4.21 1.28
CA VAL A 46 -2.10 5.29 0.62
C VAL A 46 -2.96 6.03 1.64
N ILE A 47 -2.74 7.34 1.78
CA ILE A 47 -3.58 8.26 2.55
C ILE A 47 -3.94 9.47 1.70
N GLY A 48 -5.03 10.17 2.04
CA GLY A 48 -5.36 11.45 1.39
C GLY A 48 -5.68 11.42 -0.11
N GLY A 49 -5.75 10.25 -0.75
CA GLY A 49 -5.99 10.07 -2.18
C GLY A 49 -4.70 9.77 -2.95
N ASP A 50 -3.71 10.66 -2.90
CA ASP A 50 -2.46 10.59 -3.67
C ASP A 50 -1.18 10.63 -2.81
N PHE A 51 -1.32 10.50 -1.49
CA PHE A 51 -0.17 10.47 -0.60
C PHE A 51 0.18 9.04 -0.17
N ILE A 52 1.46 8.75 0.00
CA ILE A 52 1.95 7.53 0.66
C ILE A 52 2.56 7.90 2.01
N LEU A 53 2.03 7.34 3.09
CA LEU A 53 2.63 7.35 4.42
C LEU A 53 3.59 6.17 4.55
N THR A 54 4.84 6.45 4.92
CA THR A 54 5.89 5.43 5.08
C THR A 54 7.00 5.92 6.03
N ALA A 55 8.06 5.15 6.19
CA ALA A 55 9.22 5.52 7.00
C ALA A 55 10.14 6.49 6.23
N ALA A 56 10.76 7.44 6.94
CA ALA A 56 11.65 8.40 6.32
C ALA A 56 12.98 7.78 5.86
N HIS A 57 13.46 6.71 6.50
CA HIS A 57 14.67 6.02 6.07
C HIS A 57 14.49 5.21 4.77
N CYS A 58 13.27 5.09 4.24
CA CYS A 58 13.01 4.53 2.92
C CYS A 58 13.46 5.50 1.80
N THR A 59 14.73 5.91 1.85
CA THR A 59 15.33 6.92 0.97
C THR A 59 15.75 6.38 -0.39
N ASP A 60 15.96 5.07 -0.48
CA ASP A 60 16.54 4.39 -1.63
C ASP A 60 15.46 3.77 -2.52
N ILE A 61 14.23 4.28 -2.45
CA ILE A 61 13.16 3.89 -3.36
C ILE A 61 13.61 4.27 -4.77
N GLN A 62 13.95 3.27 -5.56
CA GLN A 62 13.81 3.38 -7.00
C GLN A 62 12.31 3.48 -7.24
N GLU A 63 11.87 4.70 -7.51
CA GLU A 63 10.62 4.99 -8.20
C GLU A 63 10.52 4.01 -9.37
N PRO A 64 9.46 3.20 -9.43
CA PRO A 64 8.08 3.54 -9.05
C PRO A 64 7.42 2.73 -7.89
N VAL A 65 6.24 3.19 -7.43
CA VAL A 65 5.39 2.52 -6.41
C VAL A 65 4.47 1.50 -7.08
N ASN A 66 4.45 0.26 -6.60
CA ASN A 66 3.64 -0.83 -7.12
C ASN A 66 2.35 -1.01 -6.31
N PHE A 67 1.24 -1.22 -7.02
CA PHE A 67 -0.09 -1.47 -6.47
C PHE A 67 -0.57 -2.89 -6.75
N SER A 68 -1.57 -3.35 -5.99
CA SER A 68 -2.12 -4.70 -6.08
C SER A 68 -2.81 -5.00 -7.42
N ASP A 69 -3.30 -3.97 -8.13
CA ASP A 69 -3.89 -4.06 -9.47
C ASP A 69 -2.85 -4.14 -10.59
N GLY A 70 -1.56 -4.14 -10.23
CA GLY A 70 -0.42 -4.13 -11.14
C GLY A 70 -0.11 -2.76 -11.73
N SER A 71 -0.82 -1.70 -11.33
CA SER A 71 -0.44 -0.34 -11.67
C SER A 71 0.84 0.07 -10.93
N VAL A 72 1.53 1.01 -11.56
CA VAL A 72 2.84 1.47 -11.17
C VAL A 72 2.81 2.99 -11.29
N ILE A 73 2.96 3.68 -10.16
CA ILE A 73 2.78 5.14 -10.08
C ILE A 73 4.07 5.79 -9.56
N GLU A 74 4.48 6.87 -10.21
CA GLU A 74 5.69 7.60 -9.87
C GLU A 74 5.47 8.52 -8.67
N ILE A 75 6.56 8.85 -7.97
CA ILE A 75 6.57 9.81 -6.87
C ILE A 75 6.97 11.18 -7.43
N THR A 76 6.22 12.23 -7.11
CA THR A 76 6.54 13.61 -7.53
C THR A 76 7.23 14.41 -6.44
N LYS A 77 6.94 14.09 -5.18
CA LYS A 77 7.41 14.85 -4.03
C LYS A 77 7.58 13.94 -2.84
N ARG A 78 8.58 14.27 -2.03
CA ARG A 78 8.83 13.65 -0.75
C ARG A 78 8.96 14.72 0.33
N VAL A 79 8.32 14.48 1.46
CA VAL A 79 8.45 15.30 2.67
C VAL A 79 8.73 14.38 3.85
N ASN A 80 9.87 14.57 4.51
CA ASN A 80 10.17 13.86 5.76
C ASN A 80 9.67 14.68 6.95
N HIS A 81 9.38 14.01 8.06
CA HIS A 81 9.16 14.69 9.33
C HIS A 81 10.36 15.61 9.65
N PRO A 82 10.14 16.87 10.08
CA PRO A 82 11.24 17.82 10.33
C PRO A 82 12.30 17.30 11.31
N ASP A 83 11.86 16.57 12.34
CA ASP A 83 12.77 16.01 13.35
C ASP A 83 13.58 14.79 12.89
N TYR A 84 13.23 14.20 11.73
CA TYR A 84 14.04 13.15 11.13
C TYR A 84 15.36 13.71 10.60
N ALA A 85 15.32 14.84 9.88
CA ALA A 85 16.52 15.47 9.37
C ALA A 85 17.34 16.13 10.49
N ALA A 86 16.68 16.72 11.49
CA ALA A 86 17.35 17.45 12.55
C ALA A 86 17.96 16.54 13.63
N LEU A 87 17.30 15.44 13.97
CA LEU A 87 17.66 14.60 15.13
C LEU A 87 17.80 13.11 14.79
N GLY A 88 17.45 12.68 13.57
CA GLY A 88 17.33 11.26 13.23
C GLY A 88 16.17 10.56 13.94
N LEU A 89 15.18 11.34 14.41
CA LEU A 89 14.02 10.86 15.18
C LEU A 89 12.74 10.95 14.35
N ALA A 90 11.62 10.37 14.84
CA ALA A 90 10.33 10.44 14.15
C ALA A 90 10.44 10.02 12.67
N ASP A 91 10.86 8.77 12.46
CA ASP A 91 11.11 8.18 11.15
C ASP A 91 9.81 7.97 10.36
N VAL A 92 9.30 9.06 9.81
CA VAL A 92 8.04 9.17 9.07
C VAL A 92 8.24 10.10 7.88
N ALA A 93 7.73 9.69 6.72
CA ALA A 93 7.68 10.51 5.54
C ALA A 93 6.33 10.37 4.83
N ILE A 94 6.00 11.40 4.07
CA ILE A 94 4.86 11.44 3.16
C ILE A 94 5.40 11.68 1.75
N PHE A 95 5.05 10.80 0.82
CA PHE A 95 5.31 10.98 -0.61
C PHE A 95 4.03 11.35 -1.33
N THR A 96 4.14 12.10 -2.42
CA THR A 96 3.02 12.46 -3.30
C THR A 96 3.20 11.70 -4.61
N LEU A 97 2.13 11.07 -5.08
CA LEU A 97 2.09 10.34 -6.34
C LEU A 97 1.87 11.27 -7.54
N THR A 98 2.19 10.83 -8.76
CA THR A 98 1.82 11.56 -9.99
C THR A 98 0.32 11.48 -10.28
N ASP A 99 -0.31 10.38 -9.88
CA ASP A 99 -1.69 10.04 -10.21
C ASP A 99 -2.40 9.48 -8.97
N ILE A 100 -3.74 9.61 -8.96
CA ILE A 100 -4.59 9.07 -7.90
C ILE A 100 -4.85 7.57 -8.21
N PRO A 101 -4.36 6.63 -7.38
CA PRO A 101 -4.61 5.20 -7.57
C PRO A 101 -6.09 4.84 -7.37
N ASN A 102 -6.50 3.68 -7.89
CA ASN A 102 -7.79 3.09 -7.57
C ASN A 102 -7.68 2.31 -6.25
N VAL A 103 -8.30 2.83 -5.19
CA VAL A 103 -8.25 2.28 -3.84
C VAL A 103 -9.68 2.18 -3.30
N GLU A 104 -10.10 0.96 -3.00
CA GLU A 104 -11.42 0.63 -2.43
C GLU A 104 -11.34 0.43 -0.92
N HIS A 105 -10.24 -0.15 -0.41
CA HIS A 105 -10.01 -0.34 1.03
C HIS A 105 -9.14 0.78 1.59
N ILE A 106 -9.45 1.28 2.78
CA ILE A 106 -8.58 2.25 3.48
C ILE A 106 -8.44 1.89 4.97
N ASP A 107 -7.25 2.08 5.50
CA ASP A 107 -6.95 1.90 6.93
C ASP A 107 -6.87 3.26 7.62
N PHE A 108 -7.76 3.47 8.60
CA PHE A 108 -7.85 4.76 9.31
C PHE A 108 -6.72 4.95 10.32
N LEU A 109 -6.28 6.19 10.47
CA LEU A 109 -5.19 6.55 11.37
C LEU A 109 -5.71 6.83 12.79
N ASN A 110 -4.98 6.38 13.81
CA ASN A 110 -5.25 6.74 15.21
C ASN A 110 -3.95 7.10 15.93
N PRO A 111 -3.46 8.35 15.82
CA PRO A 111 -2.23 8.77 16.47
C PRO A 111 -2.44 8.91 17.99
N ARG A 112 -2.27 7.80 18.71
CA ARG A 112 -2.35 7.69 20.16
C ARG A 112 -1.10 7.07 20.75
N ASP A 113 -0.99 7.12 22.07
CA ASP A 113 0.03 6.35 22.76
C ASP A 113 -0.21 4.85 22.59
N LEU A 114 0.87 4.11 22.46
CA LEU A 114 0.86 2.65 22.49
C LEU A 114 0.68 2.20 23.94
N VAL A 115 -0.19 1.23 24.15
CA VAL A 115 -0.46 0.59 25.44
C VAL A 115 0.46 -0.62 25.56
N THR A 116 1.22 -0.69 26.64
CA THR A 116 2.04 -1.87 26.96
C THR A 116 1.19 -3.14 26.88
N ASP A 117 1.76 -4.19 26.30
CA ASP A 117 1.12 -5.49 26.08
C ASP A 117 -0.03 -5.52 25.08
N GLU A 118 -0.32 -4.43 24.36
CA GLU A 118 -1.26 -4.48 23.24
C GLU A 118 -0.68 -5.19 22.02
N ASP A 119 -1.53 -5.92 21.31
CA ASP A 119 -1.16 -6.56 20.04
C ASP A 119 -1.21 -5.55 18.90
N VAL A 120 -0.18 -5.59 18.07
CA VAL A 120 -0.01 -4.75 16.89
C VAL A 120 0.11 -5.68 15.69
N LYS A 121 -0.87 -5.61 14.78
CA LYS A 121 -0.84 -6.34 13.51
C LYS A 121 -0.08 -5.51 12.48
N THR A 122 1.10 -5.97 12.10
CA THR A 122 1.99 -5.26 11.18
C THR A 122 2.03 -5.91 9.81
N TYR A 123 2.08 -5.09 8.76
CA TYR A 123 2.06 -5.51 7.36
C TYR A 123 3.38 -5.18 6.64
N GLY A 124 3.77 -6.01 5.66
CA GLY A 124 5.00 -5.79 4.90
C GLY A 124 5.23 -6.73 3.72
N PHE A 125 6.14 -6.31 2.82
CA PHE A 125 6.58 -7.02 1.60
C PHE A 125 8.02 -7.54 1.66
N GLY A 126 8.71 -7.42 2.80
CA GLY A 126 10.14 -7.67 2.92
C GLY A 126 10.59 -8.99 2.34
N GLY A 127 11.35 -9.01 1.25
CA GLY A 127 11.87 -10.28 0.72
C GLY A 127 10.88 -11.16 -0.06
N THR A 128 9.56 -11.00 -0.02
CA THR A 128 8.65 -11.80 -0.89
C THR A 128 8.40 -11.20 -2.26
N GLY A 129 8.90 -10.00 -2.55
CA GLY A 129 8.48 -9.28 -3.74
C GLY A 129 7.05 -8.76 -3.54
N ASN A 130 6.07 -9.30 -4.27
CA ASN A 130 4.69 -8.78 -4.29
C ASN A 130 3.70 -9.56 -3.40
N ASP A 131 4.18 -10.51 -2.59
CA ASP A 131 3.29 -11.22 -1.66
C ASP A 131 3.22 -10.47 -0.32
N LEU A 132 2.09 -9.81 -0.07
CA LEU A 132 1.83 -9.11 1.19
C LEU A 132 1.64 -10.11 2.33
N HIS A 133 2.27 -9.84 3.47
CA HIS A 133 2.12 -10.63 4.69
C HIS A 133 1.77 -9.74 5.88
N TYR A 134 1.29 -10.35 6.96
CA TYR A 134 1.24 -9.71 8.27
C TYR A 134 1.86 -10.56 9.39
N ALA A 135 2.34 -9.89 10.43
CA ALA A 135 2.68 -10.47 11.73
C ALA A 135 1.81 -9.87 12.82
N THR A 136 1.64 -10.59 13.92
CA THR A 136 1.15 -10.01 15.16
C THR A 136 2.31 -9.94 16.14
N LEU A 137 2.69 -8.72 16.50
CA LEU A 137 3.71 -8.44 17.50
C LEU A 137 3.05 -7.83 18.72
N ARG A 138 3.73 -7.86 19.86
CA ARG A 138 3.21 -7.24 21.09
C ARG A 138 4.03 -6.04 21.48
N ALA A 139 3.35 -4.94 21.81
CA ALA A 139 3.96 -3.77 22.40
C ALA A 139 4.69 -4.18 23.68
N ASP A 140 6.02 -4.08 23.69
CA ASP A 140 6.73 -4.06 24.95
C ASP A 140 6.46 -2.73 25.65
N SER A 141 6.77 -2.65 26.95
CA SER A 141 6.73 -1.38 27.67
C SER A 141 7.40 -0.32 26.79
N ALA A 142 6.69 0.80 26.58
CA ALA A 142 7.18 2.00 25.92
C ALA A 142 8.36 2.54 26.74
N THR A 143 9.48 1.83 26.68
CA THR A 143 10.66 2.24 27.36
C THR A 143 11.25 3.31 26.46
N ASP A 144 11.11 4.53 26.96
CA ASP A 144 12.00 5.68 26.85
C ASP A 144 13.53 5.33 26.96
N SER A 145 13.89 4.04 26.98
CA SER A 145 15.20 3.52 27.32
C SER A 145 16.11 3.30 26.13
N ALA A 146 15.60 3.26 24.90
CA ALA A 146 16.46 3.16 23.71
C ALA A 146 17.15 4.49 23.37
N ASN A 147 16.55 5.64 23.75
CA ASN A 147 17.01 6.95 23.29
C ASN A 147 17.35 7.95 24.41
N ASN A 148 17.66 7.51 25.64
CA ASN A 148 18.23 8.40 26.66
C ASN A 148 17.39 9.69 26.92
N GLY A 149 16.05 9.59 26.94
CA GLY A 149 15.16 10.73 27.09
C GLY A 149 14.91 11.54 25.81
N ALA A 150 15.05 10.93 24.63
CA ALA A 150 14.66 11.57 23.38
C ALA A 150 13.12 11.71 23.28
N PRO A 151 12.63 12.85 22.79
CA PRO A 151 11.21 13.22 22.83
C PRO A 151 10.28 12.37 21.94
N TYR A 152 10.80 11.37 21.22
CA TYR A 152 10.07 10.57 20.23
C TYR A 152 10.32 9.08 20.47
N PRO A 153 9.46 8.39 21.25
CA PRO A 153 9.68 6.99 21.58
C PRO A 153 9.37 6.13 20.35
N ASN A 154 10.42 5.58 19.75
CA ASN A 154 10.28 4.32 19.06
C ASN A 154 9.87 3.27 20.10
N VAL A 155 9.01 2.34 19.71
CA VAL A 155 8.54 1.27 20.57
C VAL A 155 9.14 -0.04 20.11
N THR A 156 9.54 -0.83 21.09
CA THR A 156 9.90 -2.22 20.86
C THR A 156 8.62 -3.04 20.73
N LEU A 157 8.53 -3.78 19.62
CA LEU A 157 7.50 -4.79 19.42
C LEU A 157 8.16 -6.18 19.54
N ARG A 158 7.80 -6.91 20.59
CA ARG A 158 8.34 -8.25 20.85
C ARG A 158 7.61 -9.29 20.02
N ASN A 159 8.37 -10.26 19.52
CA ASN A 159 7.84 -11.42 18.82
C ASN A 159 7.11 -12.35 19.83
N ILE A 160 5.88 -12.72 19.51
CA ILE A 160 5.03 -13.64 20.31
C ILE A 160 4.78 -14.99 19.61
N GLY A 161 5.59 -15.31 18.60
CA GLY A 161 5.48 -16.53 17.80
C GLY A 161 4.51 -16.44 16.62
N LEU A 162 4.07 -15.22 16.25
CA LEU A 162 3.10 -14.96 15.17
C LEU A 162 3.73 -14.09 14.07
N GLY A 163 4.94 -14.48 13.66
CA GLY A 163 5.76 -13.79 12.66
C GLY A 163 6.66 -12.68 13.22
N TYR A 164 7.63 -12.23 12.42
CA TYR A 164 8.50 -11.09 12.73
C TYR A 164 8.96 -10.36 11.48
N LEU A 165 9.30 -9.08 11.64
CA LEU A 165 9.70 -8.22 10.52
C LEU A 165 11.10 -8.56 10.02
N ILE A 166 11.35 -8.26 8.75
CA ILE A 166 12.69 -8.27 8.15
C ILE A 166 12.91 -7.02 7.29
N GLY A 167 14.09 -6.93 6.66
CA GLY A 167 14.39 -5.88 5.70
C GLY A 167 13.38 -5.84 4.54
N GLY A 168 12.89 -4.65 4.22
CA GLY A 168 11.85 -4.40 3.22
C GLY A 168 10.43 -4.27 3.78
N ASP A 169 10.20 -4.65 5.05
CA ASP A 169 8.94 -4.36 5.75
C ASP A 169 8.87 -2.91 6.29
N SER A 170 9.99 -2.18 6.23
CA SER A 170 10.10 -0.78 6.63
C SER A 170 9.01 0.09 6.02
N GLY A 171 8.47 1.00 6.83
CA GLY A 171 7.36 1.88 6.46
C GLY A 171 5.98 1.23 6.44
N GLY A 172 5.89 -0.11 6.57
CA GLY A 172 4.64 -0.83 6.71
C GLY A 172 3.86 -0.43 7.95
N THR A 173 2.55 -0.63 7.93
CA THR A 173 1.64 -0.16 8.98
C THR A 173 1.48 -1.19 10.09
N GLY A 174 1.41 -0.72 11.33
CA GLY A 174 0.99 -1.51 12.48
C GLY A 174 -0.39 -1.05 12.98
N LEU A 175 -1.35 -1.96 12.97
CA LEU A 175 -2.75 -1.75 13.33
C LEU A 175 -3.03 -2.26 14.75
N ASP A 176 -3.90 -1.55 15.47
CA ASP A 176 -4.43 -2.03 16.75
C ASP A 176 -5.58 -3.04 16.56
N ASN A 177 -6.11 -3.56 17.67
CA ASN A 177 -7.21 -4.54 17.66
C ASN A 177 -8.53 -3.99 17.07
N ASN A 178 -8.67 -2.68 16.93
CA ASN A 178 -9.82 -2.05 16.28
C ASN A 178 -9.57 -1.79 14.79
N GLY A 179 -8.40 -2.14 14.27
CA GLY A 179 -8.01 -1.96 12.88
C GLY A 179 -7.52 -0.56 12.54
N PHE A 180 -7.16 0.27 13.53
CA PHE A 180 -6.58 1.58 13.26
C PHE A 180 -5.06 1.52 13.19
N VAL A 181 -4.48 2.26 12.24
CA VAL A 181 -3.03 2.43 12.13
C VAL A 181 -2.53 3.29 13.29
N ILE A 182 -1.64 2.71 14.09
CA ILE A 182 -1.09 3.31 15.31
C ILE A 182 0.44 3.41 15.27
N THR A 183 1.10 2.67 14.36
CA THR A 183 2.56 2.66 14.21
C THR A 183 2.99 2.45 12.76
N LEU A 184 4.26 2.78 12.46
CA LEU A 184 4.94 2.40 11.23
C LEU A 184 6.17 1.53 11.55
N ASN A 185 6.47 0.54 10.72
CA ASN A 185 7.64 -0.31 10.84
C ASN A 185 8.91 0.52 10.62
N ASN A 186 9.80 0.55 11.61
CA ASN A 186 11.04 1.33 11.55
C ASN A 186 12.25 0.45 11.26
N GLY A 187 12.37 -0.70 11.94
CA GLY A 187 13.54 -1.54 11.74
C GLY A 187 13.55 -2.77 12.62
N VAL A 188 14.62 -3.55 12.46
CA VAL A 188 14.83 -4.81 13.17
C VAL A 188 16.25 -4.80 13.74
N ASN A 189 16.38 -5.13 15.02
CA ASN A 189 17.66 -5.30 15.70
C ASN A 189 17.70 -6.68 16.37
N GLY A 190 18.25 -7.68 15.66
CA GLY A 190 18.19 -9.07 16.09
C GLY A 190 16.74 -9.57 16.14
N ASN A 191 16.27 -9.97 17.33
CA ASN A 191 14.89 -10.44 17.53
C ASN A 191 13.91 -9.33 17.96
N ILE A 192 14.38 -8.08 18.01
CA ILE A 192 13.62 -6.92 18.45
C ILE A 192 13.13 -6.18 17.21
N ASN A 193 11.81 -6.04 17.09
CA ASN A 193 11.21 -5.19 16.07
C ASN A 193 11.03 -3.79 16.66
N ILE A 194 11.29 -2.77 15.85
CA ILE A 194 11.18 -1.37 16.23
C ILE A 194 10.10 -0.74 15.36
N ALA A 195 9.19 -0.01 15.99
CA ALA A 195 8.16 0.75 15.30
C ALA A 195 8.16 2.21 15.73
N THR A 196 7.84 3.10 14.80
CA THR A 196 7.58 4.52 15.06
C THR A 196 6.12 4.68 15.46
N VAL A 197 5.84 5.20 16.66
CA VAL A 197 4.45 5.46 17.09
C VAL A 197 3.87 6.63 16.31
N LEU A 198 2.70 6.45 15.70
CA LEU A 198 2.12 7.43 14.78
C LEU A 198 1.82 8.78 15.45
N LYS A 199 1.59 8.78 16.77
CA LYS A 199 1.38 10.00 17.58
C LYS A 199 2.47 11.06 17.35
N VAL A 200 3.72 10.66 17.16
CA VAL A 200 4.83 11.61 16.96
C VAL A 200 4.69 12.41 15.66
N ALA A 201 3.99 11.86 14.67
CA ALA A 201 3.80 12.46 13.36
C ALA A 201 2.40 13.05 13.16
N LYS A 202 1.59 13.18 14.22
CA LYS A 202 0.19 13.65 14.14
C LYS A 202 0.06 15.00 13.42
N ASP A 203 0.76 16.01 13.91
CA ASP A 203 0.67 17.36 13.36
C ASP A 203 1.35 17.45 11.99
N PHE A 204 2.40 16.66 11.77
CA PHE A 204 3.06 16.54 10.47
C PHE A 204 2.13 15.97 9.40
N ILE A 205 1.38 14.90 9.71
CA ILE A 205 0.43 14.28 8.77
C ILE A 205 -0.67 15.28 8.43
N THR A 206 -1.29 15.90 9.44
CA THR A 206 -2.40 16.84 9.18
C THR A 206 -1.96 18.11 8.46
N SER A 207 -0.76 18.64 8.74
CA SER A 207 -0.24 19.82 8.03
C SER A 207 0.23 19.51 6.61
N THR A 208 0.65 18.27 6.33
CA THR A 208 1.10 17.86 5.00
C THR A 208 -0.06 17.49 4.08
N VAL A 209 -1.02 16.69 4.58
CA VAL A 209 -2.19 16.27 3.80
C VAL A 209 -3.26 17.35 3.78
N ASN A 210 -3.63 17.86 4.97
CA ASN A 210 -4.65 18.88 5.19
C ASN A 210 -5.92 18.68 4.34
N GLY A 211 -6.47 17.47 4.37
CA GLY A 211 -7.56 17.05 3.51
C GLY A 211 -8.30 15.83 4.06
N TRP A 212 -9.16 15.24 3.24
CA TRP A 212 -9.84 13.99 3.56
C TRP A 212 -8.97 12.78 3.21
N HIS A 213 -8.98 11.75 4.04
CA HIS A 213 -8.53 10.40 3.70
C HIS A 213 -9.75 9.54 3.39
N TYR A 214 -9.81 8.98 2.18
CA TYR A 214 -11.00 8.36 1.61
C TYR A 214 -10.61 7.27 0.60
N PRO A 215 -11.50 6.29 0.32
CA PRO A 215 -11.33 5.39 -0.80
C PRO A 215 -11.57 6.15 -2.11
N THR A 216 -10.70 6.02 -3.10
CA THR A 216 -10.82 6.77 -4.37
C THR A 216 -11.85 6.16 -5.31
N ILE A 217 -12.19 4.88 -5.11
CA ILE A 217 -13.29 4.20 -5.80
C ILE A 217 -14.17 3.46 -4.81
N VAL A 218 -15.46 3.34 -5.12
CA VAL A 218 -16.39 2.48 -4.38
C VAL A 218 -17.34 1.77 -5.34
N LYS A 219 -17.68 0.51 -5.03
CA LYS A 219 -18.67 -0.27 -5.76
C LYS A 219 -19.94 -0.39 -4.94
N THR A 220 -21.07 -0.09 -5.57
CA THR A 220 -22.40 -0.22 -4.99
C THR A 220 -23.34 -0.94 -5.96
N THR A 221 -24.45 -1.45 -5.44
CA THR A 221 -25.46 -2.17 -6.23
C THR A 221 -26.79 -1.44 -6.15
N SER A 222 -27.54 -1.45 -7.26
CA SER A 222 -28.84 -0.78 -7.35
C SER A 222 -29.75 -1.15 -6.18
N GLY A 223 -30.29 -0.14 -5.50
CA GLY A 223 -31.29 -0.31 -4.45
C GLY A 223 -30.75 -0.61 -3.05
N ASN A 224 -29.42 -0.64 -2.87
CA ASN A 224 -28.79 -0.81 -1.56
C ASN A 224 -28.12 0.49 -1.10
N THR A 225 -28.31 0.84 0.17
CA THR A 225 -27.51 1.88 0.83
C THR A 225 -26.19 1.28 1.28
N GLN A 226 -25.09 1.78 0.73
CA GLN A 226 -23.73 1.47 1.18
C GLN A 226 -23.24 2.56 2.12
N VAL A 227 -22.43 2.22 3.12
CA VAL A 227 -21.78 3.23 3.97
C VAL A 227 -20.34 3.39 3.53
N VAL A 228 -20.01 4.56 2.98
CA VAL A 228 -18.63 4.95 2.66
C VAL A 228 -18.04 5.62 3.90
N LYS A 229 -16.84 5.21 4.32
CA LYS A 229 -16.15 5.85 5.46
C LYS A 229 -15.00 6.71 4.96
N ILE A 230 -14.84 7.88 5.57
CA ILE A 230 -13.72 8.80 5.32
C ILE A 230 -13.18 9.33 6.65
N GLN A 231 -11.95 9.82 6.67
CA GLN A 231 -11.32 10.40 7.86
C GLN A 231 -10.81 11.81 7.60
N SER A 232 -11.01 12.70 8.56
CA SER A 232 -10.43 14.05 8.48
C SER A 232 -8.95 14.02 8.81
N LEU A 233 -8.09 14.44 7.88
CA LEU A 233 -6.68 14.74 8.12
C LEU A 233 -6.42 16.26 8.02
N HIS A 234 -7.43 17.08 8.27
CA HIS A 234 -7.30 18.54 8.35
C HIS A 234 -6.57 18.97 9.62
N THR A 235 -5.96 20.16 9.60
CA THR A 235 -5.31 20.74 10.80
C THR A 235 -6.30 21.27 11.83
N SER A 236 -7.56 21.48 11.45
CA SER A 236 -8.60 22.08 12.30
C SER A 236 -9.98 21.47 12.02
N PRO A 237 -10.95 21.65 12.93
CA PRO A 237 -12.32 21.19 12.70
C PRO A 237 -12.87 21.68 11.35
N THR A 238 -13.50 20.78 10.61
CA THR A 238 -13.97 21.02 9.23
C THR A 238 -15.45 20.67 9.10
N ASP A 239 -16.19 21.48 8.34
CA ASP A 239 -17.61 21.24 8.04
C ASP A 239 -17.73 20.43 6.74
N ILE A 240 -18.01 19.12 6.86
CA ILE A 240 -18.17 18.25 5.68
C ILE A 240 -19.42 18.62 4.88
N LEU A 241 -20.45 19.20 5.52
CA LEU A 241 -21.72 19.53 4.86
C LEU A 241 -21.55 20.69 3.86
N ASN A 242 -20.51 21.51 4.02
CA ASN A 242 -20.18 22.58 3.08
C ASN A 242 -19.25 22.13 1.94
N THR A 243 -18.58 20.98 2.07
CA THR A 243 -17.61 20.51 1.08
C THR A 243 -18.09 19.33 0.26
N ILE A 244 -19.06 18.57 0.79
CA ILE A 244 -19.60 17.39 0.12
C ILE A 244 -20.61 17.75 -0.98
N ASN A 245 -20.41 17.19 -2.17
CA ASN A 245 -21.36 17.27 -3.27
C ASN A 245 -21.33 15.97 -4.09
N THR A 246 -22.39 15.69 -4.85
CA THR A 246 -22.41 14.53 -5.77
C THR A 246 -22.70 14.95 -7.22
N THR A 247 -22.21 14.13 -8.16
CA THR A 247 -22.53 14.26 -9.59
C THR A 247 -22.71 12.86 -10.20
N GLY A 248 -23.43 12.75 -11.33
CA GLY A 248 -23.73 11.45 -11.93
C GLY A 248 -24.66 10.59 -11.07
N ASP A 249 -24.51 9.27 -11.12
CA ASP A 249 -25.35 8.31 -10.38
C ASP A 249 -24.82 8.03 -8.96
N ALA A 250 -24.72 9.08 -8.16
CA ALA A 250 -24.36 9.01 -6.75
C ALA A 250 -25.20 10.00 -5.93
N SER A 251 -25.73 9.54 -4.79
CA SER A 251 -26.48 10.36 -3.86
C SER A 251 -26.06 10.05 -2.42
N ILE A 252 -25.74 11.09 -1.65
CA ILE A 252 -25.41 10.99 -0.23
C ILE A 252 -26.59 11.52 0.60
N ASP A 253 -27.02 10.73 1.58
CA ASP A 253 -27.93 11.23 2.63
C ASP A 253 -27.12 12.05 3.65
N THR A 254 -27.10 13.37 3.45
CA THR A 254 -26.37 14.29 4.34
C THR A 254 -26.93 14.34 5.75
N ALA A 255 -28.22 14.04 5.95
CA ALA A 255 -28.82 13.98 7.28
C ALA A 255 -28.41 12.71 8.05
N GLY A 256 -28.04 11.65 7.32
CA GLY A 256 -27.53 10.39 7.87
C GLY A 256 -26.02 10.36 8.13
N ILE A 257 -25.28 11.44 7.85
CA ILE A 257 -23.85 11.51 8.11
C ILE A 257 -23.60 11.48 9.62
N THR A 258 -22.71 10.58 10.05
CA THR A 258 -22.26 10.47 11.44
C THR A 258 -20.74 10.52 11.48
N CYS A 259 -20.16 11.20 12.46
CA CYS A 259 -18.71 11.29 12.62
C CYS A 259 -18.32 10.98 14.06
N ALA A 260 -17.22 10.24 14.25
CA ALA A 260 -16.68 9.97 15.57
C ALA A 260 -15.17 9.78 15.51
N SER A 261 -14.49 10.14 16.60
CA SER A 261 -13.08 9.79 16.81
C SER A 261 -12.90 8.26 16.83
N PRO A 262 -11.66 7.75 16.60
CA PRO A 262 -11.35 6.34 16.77
C PRO A 262 -11.71 5.76 18.14
N SER A 263 -11.79 6.60 19.18
CA SER A 263 -12.23 6.22 20.53
C SER A 263 -13.76 6.26 20.74
N GLY A 264 -14.53 6.56 19.70
CA GLY A 264 -16.00 6.58 19.72
C GLY A 264 -16.63 7.88 20.23
N VAL A 265 -15.84 8.93 20.46
CA VAL A 265 -16.39 10.26 20.79
C VAL A 265 -17.03 10.86 19.54
N VAL A 266 -18.33 11.12 19.61
CA VAL A 266 -19.13 11.65 18.50
C VAL A 266 -18.81 13.13 18.25
N SER A 267 -18.68 13.48 16.97
CA SER A 267 -18.50 14.86 16.48
C SER A 267 -19.66 15.26 15.56
N SER A 268 -19.94 16.56 15.51
CA SER A 268 -20.91 17.11 14.56
C SER A 268 -20.35 17.05 13.13
N PRO A 269 -21.14 16.68 12.10
CA PRO A 269 -20.73 16.83 10.71
C PRO A 269 -20.33 18.26 10.31
N SER A 270 -20.86 19.27 11.01
CA SER A 270 -20.48 20.68 10.81
C SER A 270 -19.16 21.09 11.49
N ALA A 271 -18.55 20.21 12.27
CA ALA A 271 -17.32 20.45 13.00
C ALA A 271 -16.59 19.12 13.27
N VAL A 272 -16.16 18.46 12.21
CA VAL A 272 -15.43 17.19 12.24
C VAL A 272 -13.99 17.45 12.69
N ASN A 273 -13.58 16.89 13.83
CA ASN A 273 -12.23 17.10 14.36
C ASN A 273 -11.18 16.32 13.54
N PRO A 274 -9.90 16.73 13.60
CA PRO A 274 -8.81 15.93 13.04
C PRO A 274 -8.84 14.49 13.57
N TYR A 275 -8.67 13.53 12.66
CA TYR A 275 -8.73 12.08 12.84
C TYR A 275 -10.12 11.46 13.08
N ASP A 276 -11.18 12.26 13.17
CA ASP A 276 -12.53 11.70 13.20
C ASP A 276 -12.85 10.99 11.87
N VAL A 277 -13.56 9.86 11.99
CA VAL A 277 -14.06 9.06 10.89
C VAL A 277 -15.54 9.36 10.70
N CYS A 278 -15.92 9.77 9.49
CA CYS A 278 -17.29 10.00 9.09
C CYS A 278 -17.82 8.83 8.26
N SER A 279 -19.06 8.42 8.54
CA SER A 279 -19.82 7.44 7.76
C SER A 279 -20.82 8.18 6.88
N LEU A 280 -20.74 7.95 5.57
CA LEU A 280 -21.53 8.61 4.54
C LEU A 280 -22.49 7.57 3.91
N PRO A 281 -23.81 7.66 4.15
CA PRO A 281 -24.76 6.78 3.50
C PRO A 281 -24.89 7.13 2.01
N LEU A 282 -24.44 6.23 1.15
CA LEU A 282 -24.42 6.32 -0.31
C LEU A 282 -25.52 5.45 -0.93
N THR A 283 -26.22 6.03 -1.90
CA THR A 283 -27.13 5.32 -2.81
C THR A 283 -26.76 5.59 -4.27
N SER A 284 -27.02 4.62 -5.14
CA SER A 284 -26.76 4.65 -6.58
C SER A 284 -27.66 3.63 -7.27
N ASN A 285 -27.93 3.84 -8.55
CA ASN A 285 -28.67 2.90 -9.41
C ASN A 285 -27.74 1.93 -10.17
N GLY A 286 -26.43 1.98 -9.91
CA GLY A 286 -25.43 1.08 -10.51
C GLY A 286 -24.66 1.69 -11.69
N ASP A 287 -25.00 2.90 -12.10
CA ASP A 287 -24.22 3.68 -13.06
C ASP A 287 -23.08 4.44 -12.37
N GLU A 288 -22.19 5.02 -13.17
CA GLU A 288 -21.05 5.79 -12.67
C GLU A 288 -21.52 7.12 -12.06
N GLY A 289 -20.99 7.42 -10.88
CA GLY A 289 -21.21 8.67 -10.18
C GLY A 289 -19.94 9.14 -9.48
N ARG A 290 -20.00 10.33 -8.86
CA ARG A 290 -18.87 10.90 -8.12
C ARG A 290 -19.36 11.55 -6.84
N ILE A 291 -18.63 11.33 -5.76
CA ILE A 291 -18.74 12.11 -4.53
C ILE A 291 -17.52 13.03 -4.48
N VAL A 292 -17.74 14.33 -4.36
CA VAL A 292 -16.70 15.35 -4.20
C VAL A 292 -16.69 15.74 -2.73
N LEU A 293 -15.53 15.70 -2.07
CA LEU A 293 -15.38 16.02 -0.64
C LEU A 293 -14.78 17.41 -0.37
N GLY A 294 -14.46 18.16 -1.44
CA GLY A 294 -13.74 19.44 -1.40
C GLY A 294 -12.27 19.31 -1.84
N ASN A 295 -11.63 20.42 -2.24
CA ASN A 295 -10.20 20.46 -2.66
C ASN A 295 -9.82 19.37 -3.67
N ASP A 296 -10.67 19.14 -4.69
CA ASP A 296 -10.50 18.11 -5.72
C ASP A 296 -10.45 16.65 -5.22
N ALA A 297 -10.75 16.41 -3.94
CA ALA A 297 -10.92 15.06 -3.39
C ALA A 297 -12.20 14.42 -3.94
N VAL A 298 -12.04 13.32 -4.69
CA VAL A 298 -13.12 12.67 -5.42
C VAL A 298 -13.13 11.16 -5.20
N ILE A 299 -14.30 10.64 -4.83
CA ILE A 299 -14.61 9.21 -4.84
C ILE A 299 -15.39 8.90 -6.11
N THR A 300 -14.91 7.96 -6.92
CA THR A 300 -15.64 7.48 -8.10
C THR A 300 -16.52 6.29 -7.72
N VAL A 301 -17.82 6.42 -7.91
CA VAL A 301 -18.82 5.38 -7.62
C VAL A 301 -19.06 4.55 -8.88
N ASN A 302 -18.98 3.22 -8.78
CA ASN A 302 -19.19 2.28 -9.89
C ASN A 302 -18.37 2.62 -11.15
N LYS A 303 -17.08 2.93 -10.95
CA LYS A 303 -16.15 3.26 -12.03
C LYS A 303 -16.25 2.23 -13.16
N LYS A 304 -16.55 2.69 -14.38
CA LYS A 304 -16.60 1.84 -15.56
C LYS A 304 -15.19 1.52 -16.02
N ALA A 305 -14.98 0.32 -16.54
CA ALA A 305 -13.72 -0.01 -17.19
C ALA A 305 -13.48 0.98 -18.34
N GLU A 306 -12.28 1.55 -18.40
CA GLU A 306 -11.92 2.40 -19.53
C GLU A 306 -12.02 1.58 -20.81
N VAL A 307 -12.85 2.06 -21.74
CA VAL A 307 -12.89 1.50 -23.09
C VAL A 307 -11.56 1.88 -23.74
N LYS A 308 -10.61 0.95 -23.76
CA LYS A 308 -9.41 1.11 -24.59
C LYS A 308 -9.89 1.43 -26.01
N PRO A 309 -9.45 2.53 -26.63
CA PRO A 309 -9.78 2.79 -28.01
C PRO A 309 -9.43 1.54 -28.81
N ASP A 310 -10.37 1.05 -29.63
CA ASP A 310 -10.03 0.01 -30.60
C ASP A 310 -8.74 0.44 -31.30
N PRO A 311 -7.76 -0.46 -31.46
CA PRO A 311 -6.56 -0.13 -32.20
C PRO A 311 -7.01 0.49 -33.52
N LYS A 312 -6.65 1.75 -33.74
CA LYS A 312 -7.01 2.48 -34.97
C LYS A 312 -6.79 1.52 -36.13
N PRO A 313 -7.77 1.32 -37.03
CA PRO A 313 -7.53 0.52 -38.22
C PRO A 313 -6.29 1.10 -38.89
N GLN A 314 -5.23 0.30 -38.92
CA GLN A 314 -4.01 0.65 -39.61
C GLN A 314 -4.43 0.95 -41.04
N PRO A 315 -4.04 2.10 -41.63
CA PRO A 315 -4.41 2.40 -42.99
C PRO A 315 -4.01 1.22 -43.87
N ASP A 316 -5.00 0.68 -44.59
CA ASP A 316 -4.80 -0.34 -45.62
C ASP A 316 -3.85 0.23 -46.66
N ASN A 317 -2.55 0.00 -46.45
CA ASN A 317 -1.60 0.00 -47.54
C ASN A 317 -1.88 -1.28 -48.33
N GLY A 318 -2.84 -1.19 -49.24
CA GLY A 318 -3.09 -2.21 -50.25
C GLY A 318 -1.77 -2.63 -50.89
N GLY A 319 -1.36 -3.86 -50.60
CA GLY A 319 -0.04 -4.34 -50.96
C GLY A 319 0.20 -5.79 -50.54
N GLY A 320 -0.63 -6.69 -51.06
CA GLY A 320 -0.33 -8.08 -51.41
C GLY A 320 0.64 -8.93 -50.58
N GLY A 321 0.14 -10.12 -50.19
CA GLY A 321 0.93 -11.34 -50.24
C GLY A 321 1.39 -11.88 -48.88
N GLY A 322 0.81 -13.02 -48.50
CA GLY A 322 1.38 -13.87 -47.46
C GLY A 322 2.81 -14.28 -47.82
N GLY A 323 3.72 -14.10 -46.87
CA GLY A 323 5.11 -14.49 -47.01
C GLY A 323 5.79 -14.44 -45.65
N GLY A 324 5.90 -15.60 -45.00
CA GLY A 324 6.65 -15.73 -43.75
C GLY A 324 8.09 -15.26 -43.94
N SER A 325 8.50 -14.28 -43.15
CA SER A 325 9.89 -13.83 -43.10
C SER A 325 10.73 -14.86 -42.34
N LEU A 326 11.31 -15.80 -43.08
CA LEU A 326 12.52 -16.49 -42.63
C LEU A 326 13.63 -15.43 -42.54
N GLY A 327 13.97 -15.04 -41.31
CA GLY A 327 15.04 -14.09 -41.05
C GLY A 327 16.37 -14.51 -41.69
N TRP A 328 17.23 -13.53 -41.99
CA TRP A 328 18.56 -13.72 -42.58
C TRP A 328 19.42 -14.80 -41.90
N THR A 329 19.15 -15.11 -40.63
CA THR A 329 19.78 -16.20 -39.87
C THR A 329 19.55 -17.59 -40.49
N ALA A 330 18.40 -17.83 -41.12
CA ALA A 330 18.11 -19.09 -41.82
C ALA A 330 18.93 -19.25 -43.12
N LEU A 331 19.26 -18.14 -43.80
CA LEU A 331 20.06 -18.18 -45.03
C LEU A 331 21.52 -18.52 -44.75
N PHE A 332 22.08 -18.06 -43.62
CA PHE A 332 23.43 -18.44 -43.21
C PHE A 332 23.52 -19.89 -42.72
N GLY A 333 22.45 -20.42 -42.11
CA GLY A 333 22.40 -21.83 -41.67
C GLY A 333 22.46 -22.84 -42.82
N LEU A 334 21.84 -22.52 -43.98
CA LEU A 334 21.84 -23.40 -45.15
C LEU A 334 23.15 -23.37 -45.95
N LEU A 335 23.88 -22.25 -45.94
CA LEU A 335 25.21 -22.14 -46.55
C LEU A 335 26.26 -22.97 -45.80
N PHE A 336 26.16 -23.07 -44.47
CA PHE A 336 27.08 -23.87 -43.66
C PHE A 336 26.82 -25.38 -43.80
N ALA A 337 25.55 -25.79 -43.89
CA ALA A 337 25.19 -27.19 -44.11
C ALA A 337 25.58 -27.70 -45.51
N GLY A 338 25.61 -26.82 -46.53
CA GLY A 338 26.07 -27.14 -47.88
C GLY A 338 27.58 -27.37 -48.00
N PHE A 339 28.40 -26.63 -47.24
CA PHE A 339 29.86 -26.77 -47.26
C PHE A 339 30.35 -28.00 -46.48
N VAL A 340 29.68 -28.38 -45.37
CA VAL A 340 30.06 -29.55 -44.57
C VAL A 340 29.75 -30.88 -45.28
N ARG A 341 28.84 -30.88 -46.26
CA ARG A 341 28.49 -32.08 -47.04
C ARG A 341 29.42 -32.36 -48.23
N ARG A 342 30.44 -31.52 -48.47
CA ARG A 342 31.40 -31.69 -49.58
C ARG A 342 32.83 -32.02 -49.14
N THR A 343 33.07 -32.25 -47.85
CA THR A 343 34.37 -32.67 -47.30
C THR A 343 34.30 -33.93 -46.43
N ARG A 344 33.36 -34.84 -46.73
CA ARG A 344 33.41 -36.25 -46.32
C ARG A 344 32.89 -37.13 -47.44
#